data_AF-A0A0N1DAU3-F1
#
_entry.id   AF-A0A0N1DAU3-F1
#
_cell.length_a   1.000
_cell.length_b   1.000
_cell.length_c   1.000
_cell.angle_alpha   90.00
_cell.angle_beta   90.00
_cell.angle_gamma   90.00
#
_symmetry.space_group_name_H-M   'P 1'
#
loop_
_entity.id
_entity.type
_entity.pdbx_description
1 polymer ?
#
loop_
_entity_poly.entity_id
_entity_poly.type
_entity_poly.pdbx_seq_one_letter_code
_entity_poly.pdbx_strand_id
1 'polypeptide(L)'
;ADRFDFDVVGAVIPGGTTLAAPSASDLAALVDAVETTGVPTVFAESSSPDRLVPALASEADVHVDVGELFTESLTAADGDAPDYLTMMRVDTERIATGLSP
;
A
#
# COMPACT_ATOMS: atom_id res chain seq x y z
N ALA A 1 -4.51 -2.89 -11.94
CA ALA A 1 -5.10 -1.55 -12.08
C ALA A 1 -5.93 -1.47 -13.36
N ASP A 2 -5.33 -1.66 -14.53
CA ASP A 2 -5.97 -1.56 -15.86
C ASP A 2 -7.28 -2.33 -16.04
N ARG A 3 -7.39 -3.52 -15.43
CA ARG A 3 -8.60 -4.35 -15.55
C ARG A 3 -9.81 -3.79 -14.79
N PHE A 4 -9.57 -2.96 -13.79
CA PHE A 4 -10.59 -2.46 -12.87
C PHE A 4 -10.67 -0.93 -12.90
N ASP A 5 -10.08 -0.30 -13.94
CA ASP A 5 -10.11 1.15 -14.16
C ASP A 5 -9.63 1.98 -12.96
N PHE A 6 -8.61 1.49 -12.26
CA PHE A 6 -7.89 2.25 -11.25
C PHE A 6 -6.66 2.94 -11.84
N ASP A 7 -6.42 4.18 -11.42
CA ASP A 7 -5.16 4.86 -11.67
C ASP A 7 -4.15 4.52 -10.56
N VAL A 8 -2.95 4.07 -10.95
CA VAL A 8 -1.83 3.91 -10.02
C VAL A 8 -1.08 5.22 -9.96
N VAL A 9 -1.31 5.98 -8.91
CA VAL A 9 -0.75 7.33 -8.72
C VAL A 9 0.72 7.32 -8.30
N GLY A 10 1.18 6.21 -7.73
CA GLY A 10 2.57 5.99 -7.35
C GLY A 10 2.73 4.62 -6.70
N ALA A 11 3.92 4.03 -6.83
CA ALA A 11 4.29 2.81 -6.11
C ALA A 11 5.73 2.97 -5.65
N VAL A 12 5.93 2.96 -4.33
CA VAL A 12 7.26 2.86 -3.74
C VAL A 12 7.58 1.39 -3.62
N ILE A 13 8.19 0.84 -4.67
CA ILE A 13 8.70 -0.52 -4.64
C ILE A 13 10.15 -0.43 -4.17
N PRO A 14 10.46 -0.83 -2.93
CA PRO A 14 11.85 -0.90 -2.49
C PRO A 14 12.66 -1.75 -3.47
N GLY A 15 13.66 -1.13 -4.11
CA GLY A 15 14.19 -1.55 -5.40
C GLY A 15 14.50 -3.06 -5.52
N GLY A 16 13.75 -3.74 -6.40
CA GLY A 16 14.04 -5.05 -7.01
C GLY A 16 14.39 -6.24 -6.10
N THR A 17 14.43 -6.03 -4.79
CA THR A 17 14.85 -7.00 -3.77
C THR A 17 14.07 -6.67 -2.50
N THR A 18 13.53 -7.72 -1.89
CA THR A 18 12.57 -7.77 -0.78
C THR A 18 13.01 -7.09 0.54
N LEU A 19 14.12 -6.35 0.55
CA LEU A 19 14.77 -5.81 1.76
C LEU A 19 15.31 -4.37 1.64
N ALA A 20 15.23 -3.71 0.48
CA ALA A 20 15.66 -2.32 0.40
C ALA A 20 14.67 -1.43 1.19
N ALA A 21 15.16 -0.40 1.88
CA ALA A 21 14.27 0.67 2.33
C ALA A 21 14.01 1.61 1.14
N PRO A 22 12.83 2.27 1.06
CA PRO A 22 12.63 3.35 0.11
C PRO A 22 13.75 4.39 0.19
N SER A 23 14.21 4.91 -0.95
CA SER A 23 15.10 6.06 -0.92
C SER A 23 14.30 7.33 -0.52
N ALA A 24 14.98 8.36 -0.03
CA ALA A 24 14.34 9.64 0.29
C ALA A 24 13.64 10.27 -0.93
N SER A 25 14.16 10.06 -2.14
CA SER A 25 13.51 10.51 -3.37
C SER A 25 12.24 9.72 -3.69
N ASP A 26 12.20 8.41 -3.41
CA ASP A 26 10.99 7.60 -3.61
C ASP A 26 9.89 8.03 -2.63
N LEU A 27 10.27 8.30 -1.38
CA LEU A 27 9.35 8.84 -0.37
C LEU A 27 8.82 10.22 -0.76
N ALA A 28 9.69 11.14 -1.21
CA ALA A 28 9.26 12.46 -1.68
C ALA A 28 8.28 12.36 -2.87
N ALA A 29 8.54 11.47 -3.82
CA ALA A 29 7.63 11.24 -4.94
C ALA A 29 6.27 10.66 -4.49
N LEU A 30 6.26 9.79 -3.48
CA LEU A 30 5.02 9.27 -2.90
C LEU A 30 4.22 10.36 -2.18
N VAL A 31 4.90 11.21 -1.39
CA VAL A 31 4.26 12.34 -0.70
C VAL A 31 3.62 13.29 -1.72
N ASP A 32 4.36 13.68 -2.77
CA ASP A 32 3.84 14.57 -3.83
C ASP A 32 2.63 13.96 -4.55
N ALA A 33 2.65 12.64 -4.81
CA ALA A 33 1.53 11.92 -5.41
C ALA A 33 0.30 11.92 -4.48
N VAL A 34 0.48 11.69 -3.19
CA VAL A 34 -0.62 11.71 -2.21
C VAL A 34 -1.22 13.11 -2.09
N GLU A 35 -0.40 14.15 -1.97
CA GLU A 35 -0.87 15.53 -1.88
C GLU A 35 -1.61 15.98 -3.16
N THR A 36 -1.11 15.59 -4.33
CA THR A 36 -1.71 15.94 -5.62
C THR A 36 -3.07 15.26 -5.84
N THR A 37 -3.21 14.03 -5.36
CA THR A 37 -4.40 13.19 -5.63
C THR A 37 -5.44 13.26 -4.52
N GLY A 38 -5.04 13.64 -3.32
CA GLY A 38 -5.91 13.74 -2.15
C GLY A 38 -6.48 12.38 -1.72
N VAL A 39 -5.76 11.28 -1.98
CA VAL A 39 -6.22 9.94 -1.61
C VAL A 39 -6.27 9.78 -0.10
N PRO A 40 -7.34 9.19 0.46
CA PRO A 40 -7.48 9.01 1.91
C PRO A 40 -6.60 7.88 2.46
N THR A 41 -6.27 6.88 1.64
CA THR A 41 -5.53 5.68 2.06
C THR A 41 -4.42 5.34 1.07
N VAL A 42 -3.24 5.00 1.61
CA VAL A 42 -2.14 4.37 0.90
C VAL A 42 -2.06 2.90 1.30
N PHE A 43 -1.72 2.02 0.37
CA PHE A 43 -1.60 0.59 0.65
C PHE A 43 -0.15 0.13 0.62
N ALA A 44 0.28 -0.56 1.67
CA ALA A 44 1.60 -1.15 1.81
C ALA A 44 1.52 -2.68 1.77
N GLU A 45 2.58 -3.32 1.28
CA GLU A 45 2.68 -4.78 1.27
C GLU A 45 2.87 -5.32 2.70
N SER A 46 2.26 -6.47 2.98
CA SER A 46 2.28 -7.12 4.30
C SER A 46 3.68 -7.48 4.83
N SER A 47 4.66 -7.59 3.93
CA SER A 47 6.05 -7.83 4.29
C SER A 47 6.77 -6.58 4.81
N SER A 48 6.21 -5.38 4.62
CA SER A 48 6.84 -4.09 4.96
C SER A 48 5.90 -2.96 5.45
N PRO A 49 4.80 -3.21 6.20
CA PRO A 49 3.89 -2.15 6.61
C PRO A 49 4.54 -1.13 7.57
N ASP A 50 5.40 -1.59 8.48
CA ASP A 50 5.96 -0.78 9.58
C ASP A 50 6.96 0.30 9.17
N ARG A 51 7.40 0.33 7.91
CA ARG A 51 8.41 1.31 7.44
C ARG A 51 7.85 2.44 6.59
N LEU A 52 6.73 2.22 5.92
CA LEU A 52 6.06 3.25 5.13
C LEU A 52 5.29 4.23 6.02
N VAL A 53 4.60 3.72 7.05
CA VAL A 53 3.80 4.54 7.97
C VAL A 53 4.63 5.63 8.66
N PRO A 54 5.77 5.32 9.29
CA PRO A 54 6.52 6.35 10.01
C PRO A 54 7.20 7.33 9.07
N ALA A 55 7.64 6.88 7.89
CA ALA A 55 8.31 7.73 6.90
C ALA A 55 7.34 8.74 6.28
N LEU A 56 6.13 8.31 5.91
CA LEU A 56 5.08 9.22 5.43
C LEU A 56 4.67 10.21 6.51
N ALA A 57 4.48 9.74 7.75
CA ALA A 57 4.12 10.59 8.88
C ALA A 57 5.25 11.55 9.31
N SER A 58 6.53 11.24 9.04
CA SER A 58 7.66 12.11 9.36
C SER A 58 7.96 13.15 8.29
N GLU A 59 7.80 12.79 7.01
CA GLU A 59 8.08 13.69 5.89
C GLU A 59 6.88 14.59 5.55
N ALA A 60 5.66 14.14 5.82
CA ALA A 60 4.44 14.80 5.39
C ALA A 60 3.48 15.01 6.56
N ASP A 61 2.99 16.23 6.74
CA ASP A 61 1.86 16.56 7.63
C ASP A 61 0.53 16.04 7.04
N VAL A 62 0.60 14.88 6.38
CA VAL A 62 -0.43 14.29 5.54
C VAL A 62 -1.09 13.19 6.35
N HIS A 63 -2.36 13.39 6.68
CA HIS A 63 -3.19 12.40 7.36
C HIS A 63 -3.75 11.43 6.32
N VAL A 64 -3.00 10.36 6.05
CA VAL A 64 -3.46 9.23 5.24
C VAL A 64 -3.45 7.96 6.08
N ASP A 65 -4.49 7.15 5.89
CA ASP A 65 -4.52 5.81 6.44
C ASP A 65 -3.55 4.92 5.66
N VAL A 66 -2.95 3.95 6.34
CA VAL A 66 -2.11 2.94 5.69
C VAL A 66 -2.75 1.58 5.85
N GLY A 67 -3.25 1.05 4.74
CA GLY A 67 -3.81 -0.29 4.66
C GLY A 67 -2.75 -1.31 4.25
N GLU A 68 -2.88 -2.53 4.74
CA GLU A 68 -2.02 -3.65 4.35
C GLU A 68 -2.66 -4.45 3.20
N LEU A 69 -1.88 -4.86 2.21
CA LEU A 69 -2.30 -5.80 1.16
C LEU A 69 -1.40 -7.04 1.12
N PHE A 70 -1.99 -8.16 0.70
CA PHE A 70 -1.28 -9.43 0.54
C PHE A 70 -0.76 -9.59 -0.90
N THR A 71 0.55 -9.49 -1.08
CA THR A 71 1.17 -9.48 -2.42
C THR A 71 2.10 -10.67 -2.67
N GLU A 72 2.93 -11.02 -1.69
CA GLU A 72 4.01 -12.01 -1.84
C GLU A 72 3.75 -13.34 -1.12
N SER A 73 2.77 -13.40 -0.21
CA SER A 73 2.48 -14.63 0.55
C SER A 73 1.03 -14.72 1.02
N LEU A 74 0.54 -15.96 1.07
CA LEU A 74 -0.70 -16.31 1.75
C LEU A 74 -0.46 -16.38 3.26
N THR A 75 -1.49 -16.10 4.04
CA THR A 75 -1.43 -16.31 5.48
C THR A 75 -1.46 -17.80 5.82
N ALA A 76 -1.21 -18.12 7.08
CA ALA A 76 -1.54 -19.45 7.60
C ALA A 76 -3.05 -19.73 7.45
N ALA A 77 -3.44 -21.00 7.60
CA ALA A 77 -4.82 -21.46 7.39
C ALA A 77 -5.85 -20.77 8.32
N ASP A 78 -5.39 -20.20 9.42
CA ASP A 78 -6.15 -19.45 10.42
C ASP A 78 -6.08 -17.92 10.23
N GLY A 79 -5.35 -17.43 9.22
CA GLY A 79 -5.26 -16.01 8.90
C GLY A 79 -6.27 -15.54 7.85
N ASP A 80 -6.18 -14.26 7.49
CA ASP A 80 -7.17 -13.57 6.64
C ASP A 80 -7.11 -13.95 5.15
N ALA A 81 -6.00 -14.51 4.67
CA ALA A 81 -5.79 -14.85 3.27
C ALA A 81 -5.13 -16.24 3.12
N PRO A 82 -5.81 -17.33 3.53
CA PRO A 82 -5.25 -18.69 3.53
C PRO A 82 -5.13 -19.29 2.11
N ASP A 83 -5.83 -18.71 1.14
CA ASP A 83 -5.81 -19.12 -0.26
C ASP A 83 -5.89 -17.91 -1.19
N TYR A 84 -5.49 -18.09 -2.45
CA TYR A 84 -5.40 -17.01 -3.44
C TYR A 84 -6.74 -16.30 -3.71
N LEU A 85 -7.87 -17.03 -3.72
CA LEU A 85 -9.16 -16.42 -4.00
C LEU A 85 -9.62 -15.57 -2.81
N THR A 86 -9.35 -16.04 -1.60
CA THR A 86 -9.61 -15.29 -0.37
C THR A 86 -8.71 -14.05 -0.30
N MET A 87 -7.42 -14.19 -0.60
CA MET A 87 -6.45 -13.08 -0.71
C MET A 87 -6.96 -11.97 -1.64
N MET A 88 -7.32 -12.32 -2.88
CA MET A 88 -7.81 -11.36 -3.86
C MET A 88 -9.10 -10.66 -3.41
N ARG A 89 -10.00 -11.36 -2.71
CA ARG A 89 -11.23 -10.76 -2.17
C ARG A 89 -10.93 -9.78 -1.05
N VAL A 90 -10.09 -10.17 -0.09
CA VAL A 90 -9.70 -9.33 1.04
C VAL A 90 -8.99 -8.07 0.55
N ASP A 91 -8.02 -8.20 -0.36
CA ASP A 91 -7.33 -7.03 -0.92
C ASP A 91 -8.29 -6.10 -1.66
N THR A 92 -9.23 -6.66 -2.43
CA THR A 92 -10.24 -5.85 -3.14
C THR A 92 -11.16 -5.12 -2.16
N GLU A 93 -11.60 -5.78 -1.08
CA GLU A 93 -12.43 -5.17 -0.05
C GLU A 93 -11.68 -4.07 0.71
N ARG A 94 -10.39 -4.28 1.02
CA ARG A 94 -9.53 -3.29 1.66
C ARG A 94 -9.33 -2.06 0.77
N ILE A 95 -9.05 -2.26 -0.51
CA ILE A 95 -8.90 -1.18 -1.50
C ILE A 95 -10.22 -0.40 -1.62
N ALA A 96 -11.34 -1.09 -1.82
CA ALA A 96 -12.64 -0.45 -1.99
C ALA A 96 -13.05 0.34 -0.73
N THR A 97 -12.81 -0.21 0.45
CA THR A 97 -13.14 0.43 1.73
C THR A 97 -12.24 1.63 1.99
N GLY A 98 -10.92 1.48 1.82
CA GLY A 98 -9.96 2.55 2.10
C GLY A 98 -10.04 3.74 1.13
N LEU A 99 -10.58 3.55 -0.08
CA LEU A 99 -10.79 4.63 -1.05
C LEU A 99 -12.21 5.21 -1.01
N SER A 100 -13.11 4.66 -0.19
CA SER A 100 -14.46 5.19 -0.02
C SER A 100 -14.48 6.34 1.01
N PRO A 101 -15.34 7.36 0.82
CA PRO A 101 -15.46 8.50 1.73
C PRO A 101 -16.13 8.16 3.07
#